data_AF-A0A0B1TPW6-F1
#
_entry.id   AF-A0A0B1TPW6-F1
#
_cell.length_a   1.000
_cell.length_b   1.000
_cell.length_c   1.000
_cell.angle_alpha   90.00
_cell.angle_beta   90.00
_cell.angle_gamma   90.00
#
_symmetry.space_group_name_H-M   'P 1'
#
loop_
_entity.id
_entity.type
_entity.pdbx_description
1 polymer ?
#
loop_
_entity_poly.entity_id
_entity_poly.type
_entity_poly.pdbx_seq_one_letter_code
_entity_poly.pdbx_strand_id
1 'polypeptide(L)'
;MNSEEFLERQKFDQKNIRRRVYDALNVLLAMNIICKRKKDIDWVGLPATKAGEIKRYEEERTKLRERIRRKKETIQELIVQLVAYKKLFRENGRPPENSILYLPFVIINTSKSTTVDCAVSGDRSEFLFHFDQPFEVHDDFEALKRLGYSYGLEHNTLNPEMMDHIDEFIPAALRGYLPKILGGEMSDWESRARSNLPPMQYIIRDPAVEERQ
;
A
#
# COMPACT_ATOMS: atom_id res chain seq x y z
N MET A 1 -48.13 0.94 59.78
CA MET A 1 -47.00 1.76 59.29
C MET A 1 -47.46 3.20 59.30
N ASN A 2 -46.80 4.06 60.08
CA ASN A 2 -47.18 5.47 60.20
C ASN A 2 -46.84 6.20 58.89
N SER A 3 -47.75 7.04 58.36
CA SER A 3 -47.56 7.75 57.09
C SER A 3 -46.33 8.67 57.09
N GLU A 4 -45.94 9.17 58.27
CA GLU A 4 -44.72 9.98 58.43
C GLU A 4 -43.44 9.16 58.24
N GLU A 5 -43.42 7.92 58.73
CA GLU A 5 -42.28 7.02 58.63
C GLU A 5 -42.03 6.57 57.18
N PHE A 6 -43.12 6.37 56.42
CA PHE A 6 -43.06 6.11 54.99
C PHE A 6 -42.48 7.30 54.20
N LEU A 7 -42.91 8.53 54.53
CA LEU A 7 -42.46 9.74 53.86
C LEU A 7 -40.98 10.04 54.14
N GLU A 8 -40.51 9.81 55.36
CA GLU A 8 -39.10 9.98 55.72
C GLU A 8 -38.19 8.95 55.02
N ARG A 9 -38.65 7.70 54.89
CA ARG A 9 -37.92 6.69 54.12
C ARG A 9 -37.81 7.09 52.64
N GLN A 10 -38.89 7.60 52.05
CA GLN A 10 -38.88 8.05 50.65
C GLN A 10 -37.90 9.21 50.42
N LYS A 11 -37.82 10.17 51.36
CA LYS A 11 -36.83 11.27 51.32
C LYS A 11 -35.41 10.75 51.44
N PHE A 12 -35.16 9.79 52.33
CA PHE A 12 -33.85 9.17 52.48
C PHE A 12 -33.42 8.44 51.21
N ASP A 13 -34.32 7.65 50.63
CA ASP A 13 -34.07 6.92 49.38
C ASP A 13 -33.80 7.88 48.23
N GLN A 14 -34.55 8.98 48.11
CA GLN A 14 -34.30 10.03 47.12
C GLN A 14 -32.90 10.64 47.27
N LYS A 15 -32.47 10.94 48.50
CA LYS A 15 -31.12 11.48 48.78
C LYS A 15 -30.03 10.46 48.43
N ASN A 16 -30.25 9.19 48.74
CA ASN A 16 -29.32 8.12 48.45
C ASN A 16 -29.17 7.90 46.93
N ILE A 17 -30.29 7.80 46.22
CA ILE A 17 -30.32 7.67 44.76
C ILE A 17 -29.59 8.84 44.11
N ARG A 18 -29.86 10.08 44.55
CA ARG A 18 -29.18 11.27 44.03
C ARG A 18 -27.66 11.19 44.21
N ARG A 19 -27.19 10.79 45.40
CA ARG A 19 -25.76 10.59 45.70
C ARG A 19 -25.13 9.57 44.76
N ARG A 20 -25.78 8.42 44.57
CA ARG A 20 -25.30 7.30 43.74
C ARG A 20 -25.28 7.63 42.25
N VAL A 21 -26.28 8.36 41.75
CA VAL A 21 -26.32 8.81 40.36
C VAL A 21 -25.14 9.73 40.05
N TYR A 22 -24.77 10.64 40.96
CA TYR A 22 -23.58 11.46 40.76
C TYR A 22 -22.28 10.65 40.79
N ASP A 23 -22.16 9.68 41.69
CA ASP A 23 -20.99 8.78 41.73
C ASP A 23 -20.83 8.04 40.38
N ALA A 24 -21.93 7.49 39.84
CA ALA A 24 -21.93 6.81 38.55
C ALA A 24 -21.62 7.76 37.38
N LEU A 25 -22.26 8.94 37.32
CA LEU A 25 -22.02 9.91 36.26
C LEU A 25 -20.58 10.44 36.26
N ASN A 26 -20.00 10.67 37.44
CA ASN A 26 -18.62 11.15 37.55
C ASN A 26 -17.61 10.11 37.03
N VAL A 27 -17.83 8.83 37.33
CA VAL A 27 -16.99 7.74 36.80
C VAL A 27 -17.14 7.65 35.29
N LEU A 28 -18.38 7.69 34.77
CA LEU A 28 -18.62 7.64 33.32
C LEU A 28 -18.02 8.84 32.58
N LEU A 29 -18.03 10.02 33.20
CA LEU A 29 -17.38 11.23 32.68
C LEU A 29 -15.85 11.10 32.69
N ALA A 30 -15.27 10.64 33.80
CA ALA A 30 -13.82 10.42 33.93
C ALA A 30 -13.30 9.35 32.96
N MET A 31 -14.12 8.34 32.64
CA MET A 31 -13.84 7.33 31.62
C MET A 31 -14.15 7.79 30.20
N ASN A 32 -14.56 9.05 29.99
CA ASN A 32 -14.92 9.62 28.69
C ASN A 32 -16.00 8.82 27.92
N ILE A 33 -16.90 8.16 28.65
CA ILE A 33 -18.05 7.41 28.08
C ILE A 33 -19.23 8.33 27.82
N ILE A 34 -19.36 9.38 28.63
CA ILE A 34 -20.36 10.45 28.49
C ILE A 34 -19.67 11.81 28.57
N CYS A 35 -20.27 12.85 27.99
CA CYS A 35 -19.83 14.22 28.19
C CYS A 35 -20.98 15.07 28.74
N LYS A 36 -20.65 16.06 29.57
CA LYS A 36 -21.64 16.96 30.18
C LYS A 36 -21.47 18.37 29.61
N ARG A 37 -22.54 18.93 29.08
CA ARG A 37 -22.62 20.32 28.59
C ARG A 37 -23.75 21.03 29.31
N LYS A 38 -23.42 21.86 30.31
CA LYS A 38 -24.41 22.51 31.19
C LYS A 38 -25.34 21.47 31.83
N LYS A 39 -26.60 21.39 31.37
CA LYS A 39 -27.62 20.44 31.85
C LYS A 39 -27.78 19.20 30.96
N ASP A 40 -27.11 19.17 29.80
CA ASP A 40 -27.20 18.06 28.86
C ASP A 40 -26.07 17.06 29.08
N ILE A 41 -26.41 15.77 28.96
CA ILE A 41 -25.46 14.66 29.06
C ILE A 41 -25.56 13.88 27.75
N ASP A 42 -24.49 13.90 26.97
CA ASP A 42 -24.42 13.20 25.70
C ASP A 42 -23.63 11.90 25.85
N TRP A 43 -24.06 10.87 25.12
CA TRP A 43 -23.34 9.60 25.04
C TRP A 43 -22.16 9.71 24.07
N VAL A 44 -20.95 9.45 24.57
CA VAL A 44 -19.70 9.50 23.79
C VAL A 44 -19.29 8.10 23.33
N GLY A 45 -19.49 7.06 24.15
CA GLY A 45 -19.19 5.66 23.84
C GLY A 45 -17.93 5.10 24.54
N LEU A 46 -17.69 3.79 24.47
CA LEU A 46 -16.62 3.13 25.22
C LEU A 46 -15.22 3.40 24.61
N PRO A 47 -14.24 3.89 25.40
CA PRO A 47 -12.90 4.23 24.91
C PRO A 47 -12.15 3.04 24.30
N ALA A 48 -12.28 1.86 24.92
CA ALA A 48 -11.56 0.65 24.52
C ALA A 48 -12.01 0.14 23.14
N THR A 49 -13.30 0.24 22.84
CA THR A 49 -13.88 -0.17 21.55
C THR A 49 -13.38 0.75 20.44
N LYS A 50 -13.49 2.08 20.63
CA LYS A 50 -13.11 3.06 19.61
C LYS A 50 -11.60 3.07 19.34
N ALA A 51 -10.76 3.08 20.38
CA ALA A 51 -9.31 3.12 20.20
C ALA A 51 -8.76 1.82 19.56
N GLY A 52 -9.31 0.67 19.96
CA GLY A 52 -8.97 -0.62 19.36
C GLY A 52 -9.41 -0.73 17.90
N GLU A 53 -10.62 -0.28 17.59
CA GLU A 53 -11.15 -0.22 16.22
C GLU A 53 -10.34 0.71 15.32
N ILE A 54 -10.01 1.92 15.80
CA ILE A 54 -9.16 2.87 15.07
C ILE A 54 -7.81 2.23 14.74
N LYS A 55 -7.13 1.64 15.73
CA LYS A 55 -5.85 0.96 15.52
C LYS A 55 -5.97 -0.17 14.49
N ARG A 56 -7.02 -0.99 14.60
CA ARG A 56 -7.29 -2.06 13.63
C ARG A 56 -7.48 -1.52 12.22
N TYR A 57 -8.30 -0.48 12.04
CA TYR A 57 -8.51 0.14 10.73
C TYR A 57 -7.25 0.79 10.18
N GLU A 58 -6.40 1.38 11.03
CA GLU A 58 -5.11 1.93 10.63
C GLU A 58 -4.15 0.84 10.13
N GLU A 59 -4.09 -0.29 10.83
CA GLU A 59 -3.33 -1.47 10.40
C GLU A 59 -3.84 -2.04 9.07
N GLU A 60 -5.16 -2.23 8.94
CA GLU A 60 -5.79 -2.70 7.70
C GLU A 60 -5.53 -1.73 6.53
N ARG A 61 -5.68 -0.42 6.75
CA ARG A 61 -5.38 0.62 5.75
C ARG A 61 -3.91 0.61 5.33
N THR A 62 -3.00 0.27 6.24
CA THR A 62 -1.57 0.17 5.94
C THR A 62 -1.27 -1.07 5.10
N LYS A 63 -1.83 -2.22 5.47
CA LYS A 63 -1.74 -3.46 4.67
C LYS A 63 -2.32 -3.29 3.27
N LEU A 64 -3.47 -2.63 3.15
CA LEU A 64 -4.12 -2.41 1.86
C LEU A 64 -3.30 -1.47 0.97
N ARG A 65 -2.73 -0.40 1.54
CA ARG A 65 -1.84 0.52 0.81
C ARG A 65 -0.59 -0.19 0.29
N GLU A 66 0.04 -1.00 1.13
CA GLU A 66 1.20 -1.78 0.71
C GLU A 66 0.85 -2.77 -0.41
N ARG A 67 -0.32 -3.41 -0.34
CA ARG A 67 -0.82 -4.27 -1.43
C ARG A 67 -1.06 -3.50 -2.73
N ILE A 68 -1.60 -2.28 -2.64
CA ILE A 68 -1.81 -1.41 -3.81
C ILE A 68 -0.46 -1.01 -4.41
N ARG A 69 0.53 -0.64 -3.58
CA ARG A 69 1.88 -0.29 -4.03
C ARG A 69 2.51 -1.43 -4.83
N ARG A 70 2.54 -2.64 -4.29
CA ARG A 70 3.08 -3.82 -4.99
C ARG A 70 2.38 -4.09 -6.32
N LYS A 71 1.05 -4.03 -6.35
CA LYS A 71 0.29 -4.22 -7.60
C LYS A 71 0.63 -3.17 -8.65
N LYS A 72 0.87 -1.92 -8.24
CA LYS A 72 1.29 -0.85 -9.15
C LYS A 72 2.67 -1.15 -9.75
N GLU A 73 3.62 -1.58 -8.93
CA GLU A 73 4.96 -1.99 -9.38
C GLU A 73 4.89 -3.17 -10.36
N THR A 74 4.11 -4.20 -10.02
CA THR A 74 3.91 -5.34 -10.94
C THR A 74 3.28 -4.90 -12.27
N ILE A 75 2.27 -4.02 -12.24
CA ILE A 75 1.65 -3.51 -13.47
C ILE A 75 2.67 -2.71 -14.30
N GLN A 76 3.51 -1.91 -13.66
CA GLN A 76 4.58 -1.18 -14.32
C GLN A 76 5.55 -2.13 -15.01
N GLU A 77 6.07 -3.15 -14.30
CA GLU A 77 6.98 -4.15 -14.88
C GLU A 77 6.34 -4.87 -16.08
N LEU A 78 5.07 -5.27 -15.96
CA LEU A 78 4.32 -5.92 -17.03
C LEU A 78 4.14 -5.00 -18.26
N ILE A 79 3.92 -3.70 -18.04
CA ILE A 79 3.83 -2.73 -19.13
C ILE A 79 5.17 -2.64 -19.87
N VAL A 80 6.28 -2.50 -19.14
CA VAL A 80 7.62 -2.42 -19.76
C VAL A 80 7.91 -3.70 -20.56
N GLN A 81 7.58 -4.86 -20.00
CA GLN A 81 7.72 -6.15 -20.67
C GLN A 81 6.88 -6.27 -21.94
N LEU A 82 5.60 -5.85 -21.87
CA LEU A 82 4.72 -5.86 -23.03
C LEU A 82 5.25 -4.97 -24.15
N VAL A 83 5.70 -3.76 -23.83
CA VAL A 83 6.27 -2.82 -24.79
C VAL A 83 7.52 -3.41 -25.44
N ALA A 84 8.42 -3.99 -24.63
CA ALA A 84 9.65 -4.59 -25.12
C ALA A 84 9.38 -5.75 -26.11
N TYR A 85 8.48 -6.67 -25.77
CA TYR A 85 8.12 -7.77 -26.66
C TYR A 85 7.40 -7.32 -27.93
N LYS A 86 6.49 -6.35 -27.83
CA LYS A 86 5.78 -5.81 -28.99
C LYS A 86 6.71 -5.10 -29.96
N LYS A 87 7.70 -4.36 -29.43
CA LYS A 87 8.73 -3.73 -30.23
C LYS A 87 9.64 -4.78 -30.88
N LEU A 88 10.10 -5.78 -30.13
CA LEU A 88 10.87 -6.90 -30.67
C LEU A 88 10.16 -7.58 -31.83
N PHE A 89 8.86 -7.84 -31.68
CA PHE A 89 8.03 -8.45 -32.72
C PHE A 89 7.91 -7.58 -33.98
N ARG A 90 7.92 -6.24 -33.84
CA ARG A 90 7.85 -5.31 -34.98
C ARG A 90 9.19 -5.14 -35.70
N GLU A 91 10.29 -5.08 -34.97
CA GLU A 91 11.62 -4.82 -35.53
C GLU A 91 12.26 -6.08 -36.12
N ASN A 92 11.99 -7.25 -35.53
CA ASN A 92 12.52 -8.50 -36.06
C ASN A 92 11.79 -8.93 -37.33
N GLY A 93 12.49 -8.87 -38.46
CA GLY A 93 12.09 -9.52 -39.71
C GLY A 93 12.28 -11.04 -39.65
N ARG A 94 12.60 -11.66 -40.80
CA ARG A 94 13.00 -13.08 -40.87
C ARG A 94 14.53 -13.20 -40.95
N PRO A 95 15.24 -13.30 -39.81
CA PRO A 95 16.67 -13.57 -39.81
C PRO A 95 16.97 -15.01 -40.31
N PRO A 96 18.22 -15.29 -40.72
CA PRO A 96 18.68 -16.65 -41.02
C PRO A 96 18.48 -17.60 -39.83
N GLU A 97 18.12 -18.86 -40.09
CA GLU A 97 17.76 -19.83 -39.03
C GLU A 97 18.86 -20.05 -37.98
N ASN A 98 20.13 -19.92 -38.38
CA ASN A 98 21.28 -20.17 -37.51
C ASN A 98 21.64 -18.99 -36.60
N SER A 99 20.90 -17.88 -36.67
CA SER A 99 21.15 -16.67 -35.87
C SER A 99 19.96 -16.27 -35.00
N ILE A 100 19.02 -17.19 -34.75
CA ILE A 100 17.80 -16.92 -34.00
C ILE A 100 17.89 -17.52 -32.60
N LEU A 101 17.64 -16.70 -31.59
CA LEU A 101 17.41 -17.13 -30.21
C LEU A 101 15.93 -16.91 -29.88
N TYR A 102 15.21 -18.00 -29.63
CA TYR A 102 13.78 -17.95 -29.30
C TYR A 102 13.56 -17.70 -27.80
N LEU A 103 12.50 -16.94 -27.49
CA LEU A 103 11.99 -16.79 -26.13
C LEU A 103 11.26 -18.08 -25.69
N PRO A 104 11.32 -18.49 -24.41
CA PRO A 104 12.10 -17.90 -23.33
C PRO A 104 13.55 -18.41 -23.31
N PHE A 105 14.48 -17.56 -22.87
CA PHE A 105 15.88 -17.95 -22.70
C PHE A 105 16.50 -17.29 -21.46
N VAL A 106 17.67 -17.81 -21.06
CA VAL A 106 18.51 -17.25 -19.99
C VAL A 106 19.92 -17.10 -20.53
N ILE A 107 20.57 -15.98 -20.22
CA ILE A 107 21.95 -15.68 -20.57
C ILE A 107 22.80 -15.79 -19.31
N ILE A 108 23.89 -16.56 -19.41
CA ILE A 108 24.95 -16.56 -18.40
C ILE A 108 26.12 -15.74 -18.97
N ASN A 109 26.44 -14.63 -18.33
CA ASN A 109 27.51 -13.72 -18.71
C ASN A 109 28.70 -13.90 -17.77
N THR A 110 29.92 -13.99 -18.30
CA THR A 110 31.15 -14.08 -17.51
C THR A 110 32.30 -13.38 -18.23
N SER A 111 33.42 -13.13 -17.54
CA SER A 111 34.61 -12.55 -18.16
C SER A 111 35.12 -13.45 -19.30
N LYS A 112 35.68 -12.82 -20.34
CA LYS A 112 36.34 -13.55 -21.44
C LYS A 112 37.56 -14.37 -20.99
N SER A 113 38.11 -14.05 -19.83
CA SER A 113 39.24 -14.77 -19.22
C SER A 113 38.82 -15.95 -18.34
N THR A 114 37.52 -16.18 -18.14
CA THR A 114 36.99 -17.24 -17.29
C THR A 114 37.09 -18.59 -17.97
N THR A 115 37.61 -19.59 -17.25
CA THR A 115 37.55 -20.99 -17.66
C THR A 115 36.19 -21.56 -17.27
N VAL A 116 35.50 -22.17 -18.22
CA VAL A 116 34.16 -22.75 -18.01
C VAL A 116 34.19 -24.23 -18.31
N ASP A 117 34.04 -25.06 -17.28
CA ASP A 117 33.84 -26.49 -17.44
C ASP A 117 32.33 -26.80 -17.45
N CYS A 118 31.87 -27.48 -18.50
CA CYS A 118 30.47 -27.87 -18.66
C CYS A 118 30.33 -29.39 -18.68
N ALA A 119 29.55 -29.92 -17.75
CA ALA A 119 29.13 -31.32 -17.73
C ALA A 119 27.63 -31.39 -18.03
N VAL A 120 27.25 -32.27 -18.96
CA VAL A 120 25.86 -32.45 -19.39
C VAL A 120 25.47 -33.90 -19.14
N SER A 121 24.32 -34.11 -18.49
CA SER A 121 23.75 -35.45 -18.36
C SER A 121 23.46 -36.06 -19.73
N GLY A 122 23.51 -37.39 -19.85
CA GLY A 122 23.30 -38.08 -21.13
C GLY A 122 21.94 -37.80 -21.77
N ASP A 123 20.92 -37.51 -20.95
CA ASP A 123 19.57 -37.15 -21.36
C ASP A 123 19.37 -35.64 -21.57
N ARG A 124 20.39 -34.82 -21.32
CA ARG A 124 20.37 -33.35 -21.40
C ARG A 124 19.29 -32.69 -20.51
N SER A 125 18.88 -33.36 -19.44
CA SER A 125 17.98 -32.74 -18.45
C SER A 125 18.74 -31.87 -17.45
N GLU A 126 20.01 -32.19 -17.22
CA GLU A 126 20.87 -31.51 -16.25
C GLU A 126 22.16 -31.00 -16.91
N PHE A 127 22.49 -29.74 -16.58
CA PHE A 127 23.71 -29.06 -16.99
C PHE A 127 24.40 -28.54 -15.73
N LEU A 128 25.68 -28.87 -15.58
CA LEU A 128 26.54 -28.38 -14.51
C LEU A 128 27.63 -27.51 -15.12
N PHE A 129 27.64 -26.24 -14.75
CA PHE A 129 28.67 -25.29 -15.17
C PHE A 129 29.56 -24.95 -13.98
N HIS A 130 30.86 -25.15 -14.13
CA HIS A 130 31.88 -24.69 -13.20
C HIS A 130 32.61 -23.48 -13.80
N PHE A 131 32.60 -22.38 -13.07
CA PHE A 131 33.28 -21.14 -13.45
C PHE A 131 34.38 -20.86 -12.42
N ASP A 132 35.59 -20.55 -12.89
CA ASP A 132 36.71 -20.15 -12.03
C ASP A 132 36.65 -18.67 -11.60
N GLN A 133 35.68 -17.91 -12.12
CA GLN A 133 35.42 -16.49 -11.82
C GLN A 133 33.91 -16.23 -11.65
N PRO A 134 33.51 -15.08 -11.09
CA PRO A 134 32.10 -14.70 -10.96
C PRO A 134 31.40 -14.59 -12.31
N PHE A 135 30.13 -15.00 -12.34
CA PHE A 135 29.24 -14.88 -13.48
C PHE A 135 27.95 -14.17 -13.09
N GLU A 136 27.22 -13.68 -14.09
CA GLU A 136 25.90 -13.06 -13.95
C GLU A 136 24.88 -13.86 -14.75
N VAL A 137 23.64 -13.91 -14.26
CA VAL A 137 22.53 -14.57 -14.94
C VAL A 137 21.47 -13.53 -15.25
N HIS A 138 21.08 -13.46 -16.53
CA HIS A 138 20.10 -12.51 -17.04
C HIS A 138 18.99 -13.28 -17.73
N ASP A 139 17.74 -12.92 -17.46
CA ASP A 139 16.60 -13.47 -18.19
C ASP A 139 16.44 -12.79 -19.56
N ASP A 140 15.52 -13.30 -20.36
CA ASP A 140 15.24 -12.72 -21.67
C ASP A 140 14.77 -11.25 -21.59
N PHE A 141 14.02 -10.88 -20.57
CA PHE A 141 13.50 -9.54 -20.42
C PHE A 141 14.60 -8.52 -20.09
N GLU A 142 15.55 -8.89 -19.23
CA GLU A 142 16.75 -8.09 -18.95
C GLU A 142 17.60 -7.89 -20.21
N ALA A 143 17.74 -8.94 -21.04
CA ALA A 143 18.41 -8.81 -22.33
C ALA A 143 17.70 -7.79 -23.24
N LEU A 144 16.37 -7.82 -23.31
CA LEU A 144 15.58 -6.86 -24.08
C LEU A 144 15.71 -5.42 -23.57
N LYS A 145 15.74 -5.22 -22.25
CA LYS A 145 15.99 -3.90 -21.66
C LYS A 145 17.35 -3.34 -22.09
N ARG A 146 18.41 -4.15 -22.00
CA ARG A 146 19.77 -3.72 -22.41
C ARG A 146 19.92 -3.46 -23.90
N LEU A 147 19.12 -4.14 -24.72
CA LEU A 147 19.04 -3.88 -26.16
C LEU A 147 18.21 -2.62 -26.50
N GLY A 148 17.65 -1.91 -25.50
CA GLY A 148 16.89 -0.68 -25.70
C GLY A 148 15.44 -0.92 -26.15
N TYR A 149 14.89 -2.11 -25.91
CA TYR A 149 13.50 -2.41 -26.26
C TYR A 149 12.47 -1.82 -25.27
N SER A 150 12.90 -1.41 -24.08
CA SER A 150 12.05 -0.86 -23.02
C SER A 150 11.85 0.66 -23.07
N TYR A 151 12.45 1.37 -24.03
CA TYR A 151 12.34 2.83 -24.19
C TYR A 151 12.70 3.67 -22.94
N GLY A 152 13.56 3.17 -22.05
CA GLY A 152 13.92 3.92 -20.82
C GLY A 152 12.82 3.90 -19.75
N LEU A 153 11.73 3.14 -19.94
CA LEU A 153 10.64 3.04 -18.98
C LEU A 153 11.08 2.42 -17.65
N GLU A 154 12.21 1.70 -17.63
CA GLU A 154 12.87 1.20 -16.44
C GLU A 154 13.35 2.32 -15.48
N HIS A 155 13.52 3.54 -15.99
CA HIS A 155 13.98 4.69 -15.21
C HIS A 155 12.88 5.73 -14.93
N ASN A 156 11.60 5.41 -15.20
CA ASN A 156 10.48 6.36 -15.13
C ASN A 156 10.63 7.60 -16.02
N THR A 157 11.50 7.54 -17.04
CA THR A 157 11.67 8.63 -17.99
C THR A 157 10.70 8.44 -19.15
N LEU A 158 9.65 9.26 -19.20
CA LEU A 158 8.69 9.28 -20.29
C LEU A 158 9.13 10.31 -21.34
N ASN A 159 9.51 9.84 -22.52
CA ASN A 159 9.69 10.73 -23.67
C ASN A 159 8.33 10.90 -24.39
N PRO A 160 7.86 12.13 -24.69
CA PRO A 160 6.55 12.34 -25.32
C PRO A 160 6.36 11.59 -26.64
N GLU A 161 7.38 11.52 -27.49
CA GLU A 161 7.33 10.77 -28.76
C GLU A 161 7.16 9.26 -28.55
N MET A 162 7.61 8.74 -27.41
CA MET A 162 7.49 7.32 -27.07
C MET A 162 6.10 6.97 -26.54
N MET A 163 5.36 7.94 -26.00
CA MET A 163 4.01 7.72 -25.46
C MET A 163 3.03 7.28 -26.54
N ASP A 164 3.14 7.87 -27.75
CA ASP A 164 2.30 7.52 -28.90
C ASP A 164 2.50 6.05 -29.33
N HIS A 165 3.75 5.56 -29.29
CA HIS A 165 4.08 4.17 -29.58
C HIS A 165 3.61 3.22 -28.47
N ILE A 166 3.74 3.63 -27.21
CA ILE A 166 3.27 2.84 -26.06
C ILE A 166 1.75 2.69 -26.10
N ASP A 167 1.02 3.74 -26.45
CA ASP A 167 -0.45 3.71 -26.58
C ASP A 167 -0.91 2.73 -27.67
N GLU A 168 -0.13 2.53 -28.73
CA GLU A 168 -0.39 1.52 -29.76
C GLU A 168 -0.33 0.09 -29.19
N PHE A 169 0.61 -0.17 -28.28
CA PHE A 169 0.87 -1.51 -27.74
C PHE A 169 -0.02 -1.90 -26.56
N ILE A 170 -0.67 -0.93 -25.92
CA ILE A 170 -1.37 -1.12 -24.65
C ILE A 170 -2.90 -1.01 -24.85
N PRO A 171 -3.70 -1.84 -24.15
CA PRO A 171 -5.15 -1.74 -24.18
C PRO A 171 -5.65 -0.33 -23.85
N ALA A 172 -6.68 0.15 -24.57
CA ALA A 172 -7.24 1.49 -24.41
C ALA A 172 -7.63 1.84 -22.96
N ALA A 173 -8.08 0.85 -22.18
CA ALA A 173 -8.45 1.03 -20.78
C ALA A 173 -7.28 1.47 -19.87
N LEU A 174 -6.04 1.19 -20.27
CA LEU A 174 -4.84 1.49 -19.47
C LEU A 174 -4.14 2.80 -19.88
N ARG A 175 -4.37 3.31 -21.09
CA ARG A 175 -3.69 4.51 -21.64
C ARG A 175 -3.75 5.72 -20.70
N GLY A 176 -4.93 6.02 -20.15
CA GLY A 176 -5.11 7.14 -19.20
C GLY A 176 -4.44 6.96 -17.83
N TYR A 177 -3.98 5.75 -17.51
CA TYR A 177 -3.28 5.45 -16.26
C TYR A 177 -1.76 5.39 -16.44
N LEU A 178 -1.25 5.25 -17.66
CA LEU A 178 0.19 5.14 -17.92
C LEU A 178 0.99 6.34 -17.42
N PRO A 179 0.60 7.60 -17.67
CA PRO A 179 1.34 8.74 -17.11
C PRO A 179 1.36 8.74 -15.58
N LYS A 180 0.29 8.24 -14.94
CA LYS A 180 0.20 8.16 -13.47
C LYS A 180 1.07 7.03 -12.91
N ILE A 181 1.14 5.90 -13.62
CA ILE A 181 1.92 4.72 -13.23
C ILE A 181 3.42 4.96 -13.47
N LEU A 182 3.78 5.55 -14.62
CA LEU A 182 5.16 5.71 -15.08
C LEU A 182 5.79 7.05 -14.70
N GLY A 183 5.00 8.12 -14.54
CA GLY A 183 5.49 9.46 -14.22
C GLY A 183 5.71 9.73 -12.72
N GLY A 184 5.57 8.73 -11.85
CA GLY A 184 5.75 8.88 -10.40
C GLY A 184 4.69 9.75 -9.69
N GLU A 185 3.85 10.49 -10.43
CA GLU A 185 2.82 11.41 -9.92
C GLU A 185 1.73 10.73 -9.09
N MET A 186 1.55 9.41 -9.21
CA MET A 186 0.56 8.71 -8.39
C MET A 186 1.01 8.50 -6.93
N SER A 187 2.20 8.98 -6.56
CA SER A 187 2.58 9.21 -5.16
C SER A 187 1.99 10.53 -4.65
N ASP A 188 1.76 11.49 -5.54
CA ASP A 188 1.38 12.86 -5.20
C ASP A 188 -0.11 13.04 -4.91
N TRP A 189 -1.01 12.21 -5.47
CA TRP A 189 -2.41 12.21 -5.02
C TRP A 189 -2.54 11.80 -3.55
N GLU A 190 -1.66 10.91 -3.04
CA GLU A 190 -1.63 10.53 -1.63
C GLU A 190 -1.00 11.61 -0.76
N SER A 191 -0.02 12.35 -1.28
CA SER A 191 0.55 13.53 -0.62
C SER A 191 -0.46 14.67 -0.54
N ARG A 192 -1.21 14.93 -1.62
CA ARG A 192 -2.30 15.91 -1.68
C ARG A 192 -3.49 15.49 -0.83
N ALA A 193 -3.82 14.20 -0.78
CA ALA A 193 -4.83 13.69 0.15
C ALA A 193 -4.38 13.79 1.61
N ARG A 194 -3.08 13.62 1.91
CA ARG A 194 -2.48 13.85 3.23
C ARG A 194 -2.44 15.33 3.61
N SER A 195 -2.21 16.23 2.66
CA SER A 195 -2.19 17.69 2.90
C SER A 195 -3.60 18.30 2.97
N ASN A 196 -4.57 17.70 2.29
CA ASN A 196 -5.98 18.14 2.28
C ASN A 196 -6.89 17.34 3.21
N LEU A 197 -6.35 16.38 3.97
CA LEU A 197 -7.05 15.90 5.15
C LEU A 197 -7.11 17.11 6.10
N PRO A 198 -8.31 17.63 6.46
CA PRO A 198 -8.37 18.52 7.60
C PRO A 198 -7.63 17.79 8.72
N PRO A 199 -6.77 18.48 9.51
CA PRO A 199 -6.12 17.83 10.62
C PRO A 199 -7.23 17.13 11.38
N MET A 200 -7.20 15.79 11.42
CA MET A 200 -7.91 15.05 12.44
C MET A 200 -7.17 15.38 13.73
N GLN A 201 -7.35 16.62 14.20
CA GLN A 201 -7.46 16.88 15.61
C GLN A 201 -8.60 15.96 16.02
N TYR A 202 -8.22 14.77 16.48
CA TYR A 202 -8.88 14.26 17.65
C TYR A 202 -8.82 15.43 18.62
N ILE A 203 -9.92 16.20 18.69
CA ILE A 203 -10.14 17.09 19.79
C ILE A 203 -10.36 16.12 20.95
N ILE A 204 -9.26 15.62 21.50
CA ILE A 204 -9.19 15.33 22.91
C ILE A 204 -9.46 16.71 23.50
N ARG A 205 -10.75 17.00 23.72
CA ARG A 205 -11.13 18.17 24.49
C ARG A 205 -10.53 17.84 25.84
N ASP A 206 -9.36 18.41 26.12
CA ASP A 206 -8.88 18.48 27.48
C ASP A 206 -10.07 19.00 28.29
N PRO A 207 -10.51 18.24 29.31
CA PRO A 207 -11.62 18.67 30.12
C PRO A 207 -11.23 20.06 30.61
N ALA A 208 -12.07 21.05 30.28
CA ALA A 208 -11.86 22.43 30.66
C ALA A 208 -11.46 22.42 32.15
N VAL A 209 -10.25 22.90 32.43
CA VAL A 209 -9.85 23.23 33.78
C VAL A 209 -10.78 24.37 34.17
N GLU A 210 -11.94 24.02 34.74
CA GLU A 210 -12.78 24.98 35.44
C GLU A 210 -11.92 25.50 36.59
N GLU A 211 -11.35 26.68 36.39
CA GLU A 211 -10.80 27.52 37.44
C GLU A 211 -11.85 27.58 38.57
N ARG A 212 -11.48 27.01 39.71
CA ARG A 212 -12.27 27.11 40.94
C ARG A 212 -12.25 28.57 41.39
N GLN A 213 -13.40 29.22 41.37
CA GLN A 213 -13.79 30.24 42.35
C GLN A 213 -15.01 29.72 43.11
#